data_AF-G7WPI1-F1
#
_entry.id   AF-G7WPI1-F1
#
_cell.length_a   1.000
_cell.length_b   1.000
_cell.length_c   1.000
_cell.angle_alpha   90.00
_cell.angle_beta   90.00
_cell.angle_gamma   90.00
#
_symmetry.space_group_name_H-M   'P 1'
#
loop_
_entity.id
_entity.type
_entity.pdbx_description
1 polymer ?
#
loop_
_entity_poly.entity_id
_entity_poly.type
_entity_poly.pdbx_seq_one_letter_code
_entity_poly.pdbx_strand_id
1 'polypeptide(L)'
;MISKSCDLDGFIESIKDLRYHEVLTSILKEGYEADDLLVSRRREGAGAPELERIREYSRALRFFIFLLQTGERPDLVTEGEREEYQKFRQVAESLVERGELIPAILEHFDV
;
A
#
# COMPACT_ATOMS: atom_id res chain seq x y z
N MET A 1 -3.20 -8.52 -12.58
CA MET A 1 -2.92 -7.07 -12.49
C MET A 1 -3.99 -6.47 -11.62
N ILE A 2 -3.69 -6.44 -10.32
CA ILE A 2 -4.58 -5.91 -9.28
C ILE A 2 -4.74 -4.37 -9.45
N SER A 3 -3.74 -3.75 -10.08
CA SER A 3 -3.63 -2.33 -10.42
C SER A 3 -4.82 -1.81 -11.22
N LYS A 4 -5.35 -2.57 -12.19
CA LYS A 4 -6.51 -2.16 -13.02
C LYS A 4 -7.80 -2.03 -12.23
N SER A 5 -7.95 -2.78 -11.14
CA SER A 5 -9.13 -2.74 -10.27
C SER A 5 -8.92 -1.89 -9.02
N CYS A 6 -7.69 -1.47 -8.72
CA CYS A 6 -7.32 -0.79 -7.48
C CYS A 6 -7.80 -1.56 -6.24
N ASP A 7 -7.66 -2.89 -6.27
CA ASP A 7 -8.13 -3.77 -5.20
C ASP A 7 -7.04 -3.94 -4.14
N LEU A 8 -7.14 -3.14 -3.07
CA LEU A 8 -6.15 -3.12 -2.00
C LEU A 8 -6.12 -4.43 -1.20
N ASP A 9 -7.28 -5.00 -0.91
CA ASP A 9 -7.37 -6.24 -0.13
C ASP A 9 -6.78 -7.41 -0.94
N GLY A 10 -7.14 -7.52 -2.22
CA GLY A 10 -6.55 -8.51 -3.12
C GLY A 10 -5.04 -8.34 -3.31
N PHE A 11 -4.54 -7.09 -3.31
CA PHE A 11 -3.11 -6.82 -3.35
C PHE A 11 -2.40 -7.32 -2.09
N ILE A 12 -2.92 -6.96 -0.92
CA ILE A 12 -2.31 -7.32 0.36
C ILE A 12 -2.26 -8.84 0.53
N GLU A 13 -3.36 -9.53 0.21
CA GLU A 13 -3.41 -11.00 0.22
C GLU A 13 -2.33 -11.63 -0.68
N SER A 14 -2.01 -11.00 -1.80
CA SER A 14 -1.00 -11.51 -2.73
C SER A 14 0.44 -11.33 -2.26
N ILE A 15 0.70 -10.42 -1.31
CA ILE A 15 2.06 -10.08 -0.85
C ILE A 15 2.37 -10.48 0.59
N LYS A 16 1.36 -10.79 1.42
CA LYS A 16 1.55 -11.00 2.87
C LYS A 16 2.56 -12.10 3.22
N ASP A 17 2.63 -13.15 2.42
CA ASP A 17 3.52 -14.30 2.65
C ASP A 17 4.88 -14.19 1.94
N LEU A 18 5.14 -13.06 1.26
CA LEU A 18 6.40 -12.82 0.56
C LEU A 18 7.52 -12.39 1.52
N ARG A 19 8.77 -12.52 1.04
CA ARG A 19 9.95 -11.97 1.73
C ARG A 19 9.96 -10.44 1.65
N TYR A 20 10.66 -9.78 2.56
CA TYR A 20 10.72 -8.31 2.66
C TYR A 20 11.10 -7.64 1.34
N HIS A 21 12.12 -8.15 0.65
CA HIS A 21 12.56 -7.58 -0.63
C HIS A 21 11.53 -7.78 -1.75
N GLU A 22 10.76 -8.87 -1.72
CA GLU A 22 9.69 -9.17 -2.67
C GLU A 22 8.47 -8.28 -2.39
N VAL A 23 8.13 -8.07 -1.11
CA VAL A 23 7.10 -7.11 -0.68
C VAL A 23 7.43 -5.71 -1.19
N LEU A 24 8.65 -5.22 -0.94
CA LEU A 24 9.10 -3.92 -1.43
C LEU A 24 8.99 -3.82 -2.96
N THR A 25 9.47 -4.84 -3.67
CA THR A 25 9.45 -4.87 -5.14
C THR A 25 8.03 -4.85 -5.67
N SER A 26 7.13 -5.64 -5.07
CA SER A 26 5.72 -5.72 -5.47
C SER A 26 4.99 -4.40 -5.25
N ILE A 27 5.17 -3.76 -4.09
CA ILE A 27 4.55 -2.46 -3.78
C ILE A 27 5.04 -1.37 -4.75
N LEU A 28 6.34 -1.32 -5.03
CA LEU A 28 6.89 -0.35 -6.00
C LEU A 28 6.29 -0.55 -7.38
N LYS A 29 6.27 -1.79 -7.89
CA LYS A 29 5.69 -2.11 -9.19
C LYS A 29 4.21 -1.72 -9.24
N GLU A 30 3.44 -2.10 -8.24
CA GLU A 30 2.01 -1.79 -8.16
C GLU A 30 1.76 -0.28 -8.09
N GLY A 31 2.58 0.45 -7.34
CA GLY A 31 2.51 1.91 -7.24
C GLY A 31 2.77 2.60 -8.58
N TYR A 32 3.78 2.15 -9.34
CA TYR A 32 4.03 2.65 -10.70
C TYR A 32 2.88 2.33 -11.66
N GLU A 33 2.32 1.11 -11.59
CA GLU A 33 1.16 0.74 -12.41
C GLU A 33 -0.09 1.58 -12.08
N ALA A 34 -0.32 1.88 -10.80
CA ALA A 34 -1.42 2.75 -10.36
C ALA A 34 -1.25 4.20 -10.87
N ASP A 35 -0.02 4.72 -10.83
CA ASP A 35 0.30 6.05 -11.38
C ASP A 35 0.09 6.11 -12.90
N ASP A 36 0.52 5.08 -13.63
CA ASP A 36 0.29 4.96 -15.08
C ASP A 36 -1.20 4.86 -15.41
N LEU A 37 -1.95 4.07 -14.63
CA LEU A 37 -3.40 3.96 -14.76
C LEU A 37 -4.09 5.32 -14.54
N LEU A 38 -3.67 6.08 -13.53
CA LEU A 38 -4.20 7.41 -13.26
C LEU A 38 -4.00 8.35 -14.45
N VAL A 39 -2.82 8.32 -15.06
CA VAL A 39 -2.51 9.12 -16.25
C VAL A 39 -3.36 8.69 -17.45
N SER A 40 -3.50 7.38 -17.69
CA SER A 40 -4.33 6.85 -18.79
C SER A 40 -5.79 7.25 -18.63
N ARG A 41 -6.38 7.00 -17.46
CA ARG A 41 -7.78 7.31 -17.17
C ARG A 41 -8.07 8.80 -17.26
N ARG A 42 -7.15 9.65 -16.80
CA ARG A 42 -7.29 11.10 -16.97
C ARG A 42 -7.33 11.50 -18.45
N ARG A 43 -6.49 10.90 -19.29
CA ARG A 43 -6.49 11.16 -20.75
C ARG A 43 -7.76 10.66 -21.43
N GLU A 44 -8.34 9.58 -20.94
CA GLU A 44 -9.62 9.01 -21.41
C GLU A 44 -10.85 9.80 -20.93
N GLY A 45 -10.67 10.84 -20.11
CA GLY A 45 -11.77 11.66 -19.59
C GLY A 45 -12.56 10.98 -18.46
N ALA A 46 -11.92 10.07 -17.71
CA ALA A 46 -12.53 9.45 -16.54
C ALA A 46 -13.02 10.50 -15.53
N GLY A 47 -14.14 10.18 -14.88
CA GLY A 47 -14.75 11.06 -13.89
C GLY A 47 -13.89 11.21 -12.63
N ALA A 48 -14.10 12.31 -11.90
CA ALA A 48 -13.42 12.57 -10.63
C ALA A 48 -13.47 11.40 -9.62
N PRO A 49 -14.60 10.68 -9.46
CA PRO A 49 -14.66 9.55 -8.52
C PRO A 49 -13.72 8.40 -8.87
N GLU A 50 -13.55 8.09 -10.16
CA GLU A 50 -12.63 7.03 -10.59
C GLU A 50 -11.17 7.45 -10.37
N LEU A 51 -10.84 8.69 -10.71
CA LEU A 51 -9.48 9.21 -10.50
C LEU A 51 -9.12 9.28 -9.02
N GLU A 52 -10.07 9.61 -8.15
CA GLU A 52 -9.81 9.67 -6.71
C GLU A 52 -9.58 8.27 -6.12
N ARG A 53 -10.36 7.26 -6.54
CA ARG A 53 -10.12 5.86 -6.12
C ARG A 53 -8.71 5.38 -6.49
N ILE A 54 -8.22 5.72 -7.69
CA ILE A 54 -6.85 5.36 -8.10
C ILE A 54 -5.80 6.09 -7.24
N ARG A 55 -6.07 7.34 -6.86
CA ARG A 55 -5.17 8.12 -6.00
C ARG A 55 -5.13 7.59 -4.58
N GLU A 56 -6.27 7.23 -4.00
CA GLU A 56 -6.37 6.62 -2.67
C GLU A 56 -5.58 5.31 -2.64
N TYR A 57 -5.79 4.45 -3.64
CA TYR A 57 -5.03 3.22 -3.80
C TYR A 57 -3.51 3.45 -3.90
N SER A 58 -3.05 4.35 -4.79
CA SER A 58 -1.63 4.70 -4.92
C SER A 58 -1.07 5.30 -3.61
N ARG A 59 -1.88 6.08 -2.88
CA ARG A 59 -1.48 6.67 -1.60
C ARG A 59 -1.30 5.61 -0.51
N ALA A 60 -2.21 4.67 -0.39
CA ALA A 60 -2.10 3.56 0.57
C ALA A 60 -0.79 2.77 0.37
N LEU A 61 -0.45 2.45 -0.89
CA LEU A 61 0.81 1.79 -1.24
C LEU A 61 2.03 2.63 -0.83
N ARG A 62 1.99 3.95 -1.08
CA ARG A 62 3.07 4.89 -0.74
C ARG A 62 3.28 5.02 0.77
N PHE A 63 2.21 4.97 1.55
CA PHE A 63 2.30 5.00 3.01
C PHE A 63 2.96 3.75 3.57
N PHE A 64 2.59 2.58 3.09
CA PHE A 64 3.21 1.35 3.57
C PHE A 64 4.67 1.25 3.15
N ILE A 65 5.03 1.64 1.93
CA ILE A 65 6.45 1.65 1.54
C ILE A 65 7.28 2.67 2.32
N PHE A 66 6.70 3.84 2.66
CA PHE A 66 7.37 4.82 3.52
C PHE A 66 7.76 4.19 4.85
N LEU A 67 6.82 3.47 5.50
CA LEU A 67 7.11 2.73 6.73
C LEU A 67 8.23 1.72 6.52
N LEU A 68 8.17 0.90 5.48
CA LEU A 68 9.16 -0.15 5.25
C LEU A 68 10.57 0.43 5.02
N GLN A 69 10.69 1.60 4.38
CA GLN A 69 11.97 2.22 4.03
C GLN A 69 12.56 3.07 5.16
N THR A 70 11.73 3.77 5.91
CA THR A 70 12.17 4.73 6.93
C THR A 70 12.10 4.15 8.34
N GLY A 71 11.24 3.16 8.56
CA GLY A 71 10.86 2.69 9.89
C GLY A 71 9.97 3.67 10.65
N GLU A 72 9.43 4.69 9.98
CA GLU A 72 8.59 5.73 10.59
C GLU A 72 7.13 5.64 10.12
N ARG A 73 6.21 6.10 10.96
CA ARG A 73 4.80 6.19 10.58
C ARG A 73 4.60 7.32 9.55
N PRO A 74 3.88 7.08 8.44
CA PRO A 74 3.46 8.15 7.54
C PRO A 74 2.44 9.10 8.20
N ASP A 75 2.30 10.30 7.65
CA ASP A 75 1.30 11.28 8.12
C ASP A 75 -0.10 10.91 7.60
N LEU A 76 -0.90 10.26 8.46
CA LEU A 76 -2.25 9.78 8.16
C LEU A 76 -3.28 10.81 8.63
N VAL A 77 -3.78 11.62 7.71
CA VAL A 77 -4.61 12.80 8.01
C VAL A 77 -6.07 12.41 8.23
N THR A 78 -6.58 11.49 7.42
CA THR A 78 -8.00 11.10 7.38
C THR A 78 -8.27 9.73 8.01
N GLU A 79 -9.52 9.44 8.35
CA GLU A 79 -9.93 8.12 8.84
C GLU A 79 -9.75 7.03 7.77
N GLY A 80 -10.11 7.31 6.51
CA GLY A 80 -9.91 6.37 5.41
C GLY A 80 -8.44 5.99 5.20
N GLU A 81 -7.53 6.97 5.26
CA GLU A 81 -6.09 6.69 5.19
C GLU A 81 -5.61 5.81 6.35
N ARG A 82 -6.16 6.00 7.56
CA ARG A 82 -5.85 5.13 8.70
C ARG A 82 -6.37 3.72 8.45
N GLU A 83 -7.62 3.55 8.02
CA GLU A 83 -8.22 2.24 7.74
C GLU A 83 -7.46 1.46 6.66
N GLU A 84 -7.11 2.10 5.55
CA GLU A 84 -6.34 1.46 4.48
C GLU A 84 -4.93 1.09 4.93
N TYR A 85 -4.26 1.97 5.69
CA TYR A 85 -2.95 1.69 6.24
C TYR A 85 -2.98 0.50 7.21
N GLN A 86 -4.02 0.39 8.05
CA GLN A 86 -4.17 -0.74 8.98
C GLN A 86 -4.21 -2.10 8.30
N LYS A 87 -4.73 -2.18 7.07
CA LYS A 87 -4.79 -3.44 6.32
C LYS A 87 -3.41 -4.04 6.06
N PHE A 88 -2.37 -3.21 5.98
CA PHE A 88 -0.99 -3.68 5.78
C PHE A 88 -0.35 -4.29 7.04
N ARG A 89 -0.99 -4.16 8.21
CA ARG A 89 -0.49 -4.76 9.46
C ARG A 89 -0.22 -6.25 9.30
N GLN A 90 -1.08 -6.98 8.60
CA GLN A 90 -0.88 -8.42 8.36
C GLN A 90 0.40 -8.74 7.57
N VAL A 91 0.81 -7.86 6.65
CA VAL A 91 2.08 -8.02 5.92
C VAL A 91 3.24 -7.77 6.87
N ALA A 92 3.17 -6.73 7.68
CA ALA A 92 4.19 -6.41 8.68
C ALA A 92 4.32 -7.52 9.74
N GLU A 93 3.21 -8.05 10.27
CA GLU A 93 3.18 -9.19 11.20
C GLU A 93 3.88 -10.39 10.60
N SER A 94 3.53 -10.76 9.36
CA SER A 94 4.15 -11.89 8.65
C SER A 94 5.66 -11.72 8.45
N LEU A 95 6.13 -10.49 8.18
CA LEU A 95 7.56 -10.18 8.08
C LEU A 95 8.28 -10.21 9.43
N VAL A 96 7.63 -9.77 10.51
CA VAL A 96 8.15 -9.84 11.88
C VAL A 96 8.28 -11.30 12.33
N GLU A 97 7.26 -12.12 12.10
CA GLU A 97 7.28 -13.56 12.42
C GLU A 97 8.43 -14.30 11.72
N ARG A 98 8.77 -13.89 10.48
CA ARG A 98 9.92 -14.41 9.74
C ARG A 98 11.27 -13.81 10.14
N GLY A 99 11.29 -12.82 11.04
CA GLY A 99 12.50 -12.13 11.48
C GLY A 99 13.09 -11.17 10.44
N GLU A 100 12.30 -10.73 9.46
CA GLU A 100 12.72 -9.84 8.38
C GLU A 100 12.39 -8.36 8.66
N LEU A 101 11.60 -8.10 9.70
CA LEU A 101 11.23 -6.77 10.16
C LEU A 101 11.30 -6.73 11.70
N ILE A 102 11.69 -5.60 12.26
CA ILE A 102 11.76 -5.46 13.73
C ILE A 102 10.35 -5.38 14.33
N PRO A 103 10.07 -6.05 15.47
CA PRO A 103 8.73 -6.05 16.06
C PRO A 103 8.16 -4.66 16.38
N ALA A 104 9.03 -3.70 16.72
CA ALA A 104 8.64 -2.32 17.03
C ALA A 104 7.88 -1.62 15.88
N ILE A 105 8.02 -2.08 14.63
CA ILE A 105 7.27 -1.53 13.50
C ILE A 105 5.75 -1.72 13.67
N LEU A 106 5.32 -2.76 14.40
CA LEU A 106 3.90 -3.03 14.62
C LEU A 106 3.22 -1.94 15.45
N GLU A 107 3.97 -1.22 16.29
CA GLU A 107 3.45 -0.11 17.10
C GLU A 107 2.92 1.05 16.23
N HIS A 108 3.42 1.19 15.00
CA HIS A 108 2.92 2.19 14.05
C HIS A 108 1.52 1.89 13.52
N PHE A 109 0.98 0.70 13.82
CA PHE A 109 -0.37 0.26 13.48
C PHE A 109 -1.32 0.24 14.69
N ASP A 110 -0.89 0.48 15.93
CA ASP A 110 -1.79 0.34 17.10
C ASP A 110 -2.42 1.68 17.56
N VAL A 111 -2.51 2.67 16.67
CA VAL A 111 -2.93 4.07 16.97
C VAL A 111 -4.08 4.56 16.13
#